data_AF-A0A8I1TLA4-F1
#
_entry.id   AF-A0A8I1TLA4-F1
#
_cell.length_a   1.000
_cell.length_b   1.000
_cell.length_c   1.000
_cell.angle_alpha   90.00
_cell.angle_beta   90.00
_cell.angle_gamma   90.00
#
_symmetry.space_group_name_H-M   'P 1'
#
loop_
_entity.id
_entity.type
_entity.pdbx_description
1 polymer ?
#
loop_
_entity_poly.entity_id
_entity_poly.type
_entity_poly.pdbx_seq_one_letter_code
_entity_poly.pdbx_strand_id
1 'polypeptide(L)'
;MSRDQNDQPDVMAAPDDESITDPAKLMRLGSMVKQLLEELHAQPLDTAGRARLVDAHEAMLAEIEAAVPSTLRAELDGIAPHLRVGSVVTDAELRIAQAQLVGWLEGVFQGVQFAVAVAGARRHPGPAGMPGPAALPG
;
A
#
# COMPACT_ATOMS: atom_id res chain seq x y z
N MET A 1 1.27 -53.62 2.71
CA MET A 1 0.11 -52.75 2.96
C MET A 1 0.49 -51.84 4.12
N SER A 2 1.19 -50.74 3.85
CA SER A 2 0.64 -49.45 3.42
C SER A 2 0.05 -48.69 4.60
N ARG A 3 0.79 -47.69 5.10
CA ARG A 3 0.33 -46.31 5.19
C ARG A 3 1.51 -45.42 5.54
N ASP A 4 2.09 -44.85 4.49
CA ASP A 4 2.59 -43.48 4.51
C ASP A 4 1.58 -42.61 5.26
N GLN A 5 1.94 -42.20 6.47
CA GLN A 5 1.20 -41.18 7.21
C GLN A 5 1.96 -39.85 7.00
N ASN A 6 1.76 -39.31 5.81
CA ASN A 6 1.57 -37.89 5.54
C ASN A 6 2.42 -36.92 6.39
N ASP A 7 3.66 -36.72 5.96
CA ASP A 7 4.46 -35.53 6.23
C ASP A 7 3.82 -34.37 5.45
N GLN A 8 2.89 -33.66 6.08
CA GLN A 8 2.42 -32.37 5.58
C GLN A 8 2.94 -31.29 6.54
N PRO A 9 3.85 -30.41 6.10
CA PRO A 9 4.13 -29.22 6.88
C PRO A 9 2.82 -28.42 6.94
N ASP A 10 2.36 -28.19 8.16
CA ASP A 10 1.27 -27.27 8.46
C ASP A 10 1.70 -25.89 7.97
N VAL A 11 1.28 -25.52 6.74
CA VAL A 11 1.47 -24.16 6.21
C VAL A 11 0.44 -23.26 6.88
N MET A 12 0.60 -23.10 8.19
CA MET A 12 -0.05 -22.06 8.95
C MET A 12 0.69 -20.78 8.57
N ALA A 13 0.24 -20.15 7.48
CA ALA A 13 0.63 -18.79 7.14
C ALA A 13 0.45 -17.94 8.41
N ALA A 14 1.55 -17.35 8.87
CA ALA A 14 1.60 -16.70 10.17
C ALA A 14 0.59 -15.53 10.21
N PRO A 15 -0.19 -15.37 11.30
CA PRO A 15 -1.23 -14.33 11.44
C PRO A 15 -0.69 -12.89 11.53
N ASP A 16 0.62 -12.68 11.41
CA ASP A 16 1.28 -11.37 11.50
C ASP A 16 1.41 -10.66 10.13
N ASP A 17 1.17 -11.36 9.02
CA ASP A 17 1.38 -10.86 7.66
C ASP A 17 0.16 -10.11 7.09
N GLU A 18 -0.75 -9.62 7.94
CA GLU A 18 -1.93 -8.83 7.52
C GLU A 18 -1.77 -7.32 7.80
N SER A 19 -0.72 -6.90 8.51
CA SER A 19 -0.54 -5.50 8.93
C SER A 19 0.67 -4.83 8.30
N ILE A 20 0.57 -3.52 8.08
CA ILE A 20 1.69 -2.69 7.62
C ILE A 20 2.71 -2.54 8.76
N THR A 21 3.96 -2.92 8.49
CA THR A 21 5.02 -2.99 9.50
C THR A 21 5.64 -1.61 9.82
N ASP A 22 5.80 -0.74 8.82
CA ASP A 22 6.35 0.61 9.00
C ASP A 22 5.55 1.67 8.20
N PRO A 23 4.44 2.16 8.77
CA PRO A 23 3.60 3.17 8.12
C PRO A 23 4.34 4.49 7.85
N ALA A 24 5.24 4.90 8.77
CA ALA A 24 5.96 6.16 8.66
C ALA A 24 6.96 6.13 7.50
N LYS A 25 7.63 4.99 7.28
CA LYS A 25 8.50 4.78 6.12
C LYS A 25 7.73 4.79 4.82
N LEU A 26 6.59 4.11 4.73
CA LEU A 26 5.74 4.15 3.54
C LEU A 26 5.31 5.59 3.21
N MET A 27 4.97 6.40 4.22
CA MET A 27 4.61 7.81 3.98
C MET A 27 5.78 8.64 3.41
N ARG A 28 7.00 8.40 3.91
CA ARG A 28 8.21 9.05 3.39
C ARG A 28 8.48 8.61 1.94
N LEU A 29 8.40 7.31 1.66
CA LEU A 29 8.57 6.77 0.32
C LEU A 29 7.53 7.33 -0.65
N GLY A 30 6.24 7.36 -0.27
CA GLY A 30 5.18 7.94 -1.11
C GLY A 30 5.41 9.41 -1.43
N SER A 31 5.87 10.19 -0.45
CA SER A 31 6.21 11.60 -0.67
C SER A 31 7.39 11.77 -1.62
N MET A 32 8.41 10.90 -1.51
CA MET A 32 9.58 10.90 -2.39
C MET A 32 9.21 10.54 -3.83
N VAL A 33 8.42 9.47 -4.04
CA VAL A 33 7.90 9.06 -5.35
C VAL A 33 7.11 10.21 -5.99
N LYS A 34 6.26 10.88 -5.21
CA LYS A 34 5.48 12.03 -5.70
C LYS A 34 6.35 13.20 -6.15
N GLN A 35 7.37 13.56 -5.37
CA GLN A 35 8.32 14.61 -5.75
C GLN A 35 9.08 14.26 -7.02
N LEU A 36 9.54 13.01 -7.17
CA LEU A 36 10.21 12.54 -8.38
C LEU A 36 9.29 12.60 -9.62
N LEU A 37 8.01 12.25 -9.45
CA LEU A 37 7.01 12.39 -10.51
C LEU A 37 6.79 13.86 -10.91
N GLU A 38 6.75 14.77 -9.95
CA GLU A 38 6.62 16.21 -10.21
C GLU A 38 7.84 16.73 -11.01
N GLU A 39 9.05 16.31 -10.67
CA GLU A 39 10.27 16.66 -11.43
C GLU A 39 10.23 16.12 -12.87
N LEU A 40 9.78 14.88 -13.07
CA LEU A 40 9.59 14.29 -14.40
C LEU A 40 8.56 15.03 -15.27
N HIS A 41 7.61 15.75 -14.66
CA HIS A 41 6.68 16.63 -15.35
C HIS A 41 7.30 17.99 -15.67
N ALA A 42 8.21 18.48 -14.82
CA ALA A 42 8.81 19.80 -14.97
C ALA A 42 9.80 19.85 -16.14
N GLN A 43 10.69 18.87 -16.25
CA GLN A 43 11.76 18.86 -17.26
C GLN A 43 12.07 17.44 -17.76
N PRO A 44 12.48 17.29 -19.03
CA PRO A 44 12.93 16.02 -19.55
C PRO A 44 14.28 15.62 -18.95
N LEU A 45 14.48 14.32 -18.71
CA LEU A 45 15.74 13.78 -18.22
C LEU A 45 16.67 13.40 -19.36
N ASP A 46 17.97 13.48 -19.11
CA ASP A 46 18.96 12.86 -19.98
C ASP A 46 19.07 11.34 -19.72
N THR A 47 19.87 10.64 -20.51
CA THR A 47 20.02 9.19 -20.40
C THR A 47 20.55 8.76 -19.03
N ALA A 48 21.49 9.53 -18.45
CA ALA A 48 22.06 9.21 -17.15
C ALA A 48 21.03 9.42 -16.02
N GLY A 49 20.24 10.49 -16.08
CA GLY A 49 19.14 10.77 -15.15
C GLY A 49 18.06 9.70 -15.20
N ARG A 50 17.67 9.26 -16.40
CA ARG A 50 16.71 8.15 -16.56
C ARG A 50 17.25 6.86 -15.94
N ALA A 51 18.50 6.50 -16.21
CA ALA A 51 19.10 5.28 -15.64
C ALA A 51 19.10 5.30 -14.10
N ARG A 52 19.51 6.42 -13.48
CA ARG A 52 19.46 6.58 -12.02
C ARG A 52 18.04 6.49 -11.46
N LEU A 53 17.05 6.97 -12.21
CA LEU A 53 15.65 6.93 -11.77
C LEU A 53 15.04 5.53 -11.88
N VAL A 54 15.50 4.70 -12.83
CA VAL A 54 15.18 3.27 -12.89
C VAL A 54 15.71 2.58 -11.63
N ASP A 55 17.00 2.75 -11.31
CA ASP A 55 17.61 2.14 -10.12
C ASP A 55 16.88 2.58 -8.83
N ALA A 56 16.54 3.88 -8.74
CA ALA A 56 15.79 4.41 -7.61
C ALA A 56 14.37 3.82 -7.54
N HIS A 57 13.70 3.63 -8.68
CA HIS A 57 12.37 3.01 -8.74
C HIS A 57 12.40 1.59 -8.20
N GLU A 58 13.35 0.77 -8.65
CA GLU A 58 13.51 -0.62 -8.19
C GLU A 58 13.82 -0.68 -6.68
N ALA A 59 14.71 0.18 -6.19
CA ALA A 59 15.01 0.27 -4.77
C ALA A 59 13.76 0.68 -3.95
N MET A 60 13.01 1.70 -4.40
CA MET A 60 11.78 2.13 -3.73
C MET A 60 10.73 1.03 -3.70
N LEU A 61 10.55 0.30 -4.81
CA LEU A 61 9.60 -0.80 -4.90
C LEU A 61 9.92 -1.88 -3.86
N ALA A 62 11.18 -2.32 -3.78
CA ALA A 62 11.62 -3.31 -2.80
C ALA A 62 11.40 -2.83 -1.34
N GLU A 63 11.64 -1.55 -1.06
CA GLU A 63 11.41 -0.96 0.26
C GLU A 63 9.92 -0.89 0.63
N ILE A 64 9.03 -0.65 -0.34
CA ILE A 64 7.58 -0.69 -0.16
C ILE A 64 7.13 -2.11 0.13
N GLU A 65 7.55 -3.08 -0.70
CA GLU A 65 7.21 -4.50 -0.56
C GLU A 65 7.61 -5.09 0.79
N ALA A 66 8.73 -4.63 1.35
CA ALA A 66 9.21 -5.04 2.67
C ALA A 66 8.37 -4.47 3.82
N ALA A 67 7.63 -3.38 3.60
CA ALA A 67 6.84 -2.70 4.62
C ALA A 67 5.34 -3.06 4.58
N VAL A 68 4.89 -3.76 3.55
CA VAL A 68 3.49 -4.14 3.34
C VAL A 68 3.27 -5.65 3.53
N PRO A 69 2.07 -6.06 3.98
CA PRO A 69 1.67 -7.46 4.07
C PRO A 69 1.71 -8.18 2.71
N SER A 70 1.83 -9.51 2.72
CA SER A 70 1.90 -10.31 1.48
C SER A 70 0.73 -10.13 0.53
N THR A 71 -0.47 -9.83 1.03
CA THR A 71 -1.65 -9.52 0.21
C THR A 71 -1.44 -8.27 -0.62
N LEU A 72 -1.02 -7.16 0.01
CA LEU A 72 -0.70 -5.91 -0.67
C LEU A 72 0.56 -6.04 -1.54
N ARG A 73 1.52 -6.88 -1.17
CA ARG A 73 2.68 -7.18 -2.01
C ARG A 73 2.24 -7.84 -3.33
N ALA A 74 1.36 -8.83 -3.27
CA ALA A 74 0.83 -9.48 -4.47
C ALA A 74 0.01 -8.54 -5.35
N GLU A 75 -0.78 -7.64 -4.73
CA GLU A 75 -1.48 -6.58 -5.46
C GLU A 75 -0.50 -5.64 -6.15
N LEU A 76 0.55 -5.20 -5.44
CA LEU A 76 1.57 -4.30 -5.96
C LEU A 76 2.32 -4.93 -7.14
N ASP A 77 2.76 -6.18 -7.03
CA ASP A 77 3.42 -6.93 -8.12
C ASP A 77 2.52 -7.06 -9.36
N GLY A 78 1.21 -7.25 -9.17
CA GLY A 78 0.26 -7.36 -10.27
C GLY A 78 0.01 -6.06 -11.03
N ILE A 79 0.33 -4.91 -10.43
CA ILE A 79 0.10 -3.59 -11.05
C ILE A 79 1.40 -2.89 -11.42
N ALA A 80 2.48 -3.06 -10.63
CA ALA A 80 3.69 -2.27 -10.75
C ALA A 80 4.37 -2.53 -12.11
N PRO A 81 4.66 -1.49 -12.90
CA PRO A 81 5.30 -1.70 -14.18
C PRO A 81 6.77 -2.05 -13.96
N HIS A 82 7.16 -3.26 -14.37
CA HIS A 82 8.56 -3.65 -14.41
C HIS A 82 9.29 -2.85 -15.51
N LEU A 83 10.07 -1.86 -15.10
CA LEU A 83 10.97 -1.13 -16.00
C LEU A 83 12.01 -2.13 -16.53
N ARG A 84 12.04 -2.37 -17.84
CA ARG A 84 12.85 -3.44 -18.45
C ARG A 84 14.33 -3.12 -18.42
N VAL A 85 15.12 -4.04 -17.87
CA VAL A 85 16.59 -4.03 -17.98
C VAL A 85 17.00 -4.31 -19.43
N GLY A 86 17.71 -3.37 -20.06
CA GLY A 86 18.32 -3.55 -21.39
C GLY A 86 17.72 -2.74 -22.54
N SER A 87 16.59 -2.05 -22.34
CA SER A 87 16.07 -1.02 -23.25
C SER A 87 16.23 0.37 -22.64
N VAL A 88 16.42 1.40 -23.47
CA VAL A 88 16.43 2.79 -22.99
C VAL A 88 15.02 3.14 -22.53
N VAL A 89 14.80 3.13 -21.22
CA VAL A 89 13.55 3.58 -20.59
C VAL A 89 13.34 5.06 -20.94
N THR A 90 12.12 5.43 -21.31
CA THR A 90 11.72 6.79 -21.67
C THR A 90 11.19 7.56 -20.46
N ASP A 91 11.19 8.90 -20.54
CA ASP A 91 10.55 9.72 -19.50
C ASP A 91 9.06 9.40 -19.34
N ALA A 92 8.39 9.00 -20.42
CA ALA A 92 6.98 8.63 -20.39
C ALA A 92 6.74 7.35 -19.58
N GLU A 93 7.59 6.33 -19.78
CA GLU A 93 7.54 5.10 -18.99
C GLU A 93 7.82 5.38 -17.50
N LEU A 94 8.81 6.23 -17.21
CA LEU A 94 9.12 6.63 -15.84
C LEU A 94 7.95 7.37 -15.18
N ARG A 95 7.30 8.30 -15.89
CA ARG A 95 6.12 9.00 -15.35
C ARG A 95 4.98 8.05 -15.03
N ILE A 96 4.67 7.12 -15.92
CA ILE A 96 3.61 6.12 -15.70
C ILE A 96 3.95 5.26 -14.48
N ALA A 97 5.20 4.78 -14.40
CA ALA A 97 5.65 3.95 -13.28
C ALA A 97 5.56 4.66 -11.93
N GLN A 98 6.04 5.90 -11.85
CA GLN A 98 5.97 6.68 -10.61
C GLN A 98 4.51 7.06 -10.28
N ALA A 99 3.70 7.47 -11.25
CA ALA A 99 2.29 7.80 -11.03
C ALA A 99 1.48 6.62 -10.50
N GLN A 100 1.78 5.42 -10.99
CA GLN A 100 1.13 4.20 -10.52
C GLN A 100 1.47 3.88 -9.06
N LEU A 101 2.74 4.04 -8.67
CA LEU A 101 3.16 3.90 -7.27
C LEU A 101 2.51 4.96 -6.38
N VAL A 102 2.46 6.23 -6.80
CA VAL A 102 1.78 7.30 -6.05
C VAL A 102 0.32 6.95 -5.82
N GLY A 103 -0.41 6.62 -6.90
CA GLY A 103 -1.83 6.32 -6.81
C GLY A 103 -2.13 5.10 -5.93
N TRP A 104 -1.32 4.05 -6.04
CA TRP A 104 -1.49 2.88 -5.19
C TRP A 104 -1.22 3.18 -3.71
N LEU A 105 -0.12 3.87 -3.40
CA LEU A 105 0.20 4.26 -2.03
C LEU A 105 -0.89 5.16 -1.42
N GLU A 106 -1.38 6.15 -2.17
CA GLU A 106 -2.51 6.99 -1.74
C GLU A 106 -3.77 6.17 -1.46
N GLY A 107 -4.08 5.17 -2.31
CA GLY A 107 -5.19 4.25 -2.10
C GLY A 107 -5.04 3.40 -0.84
N VAL A 108 -3.86 2.84 -0.59
CA VAL A 108 -3.55 2.07 0.63
C VAL A 108 -3.76 2.94 1.88
N PHE A 109 -3.23 4.17 1.90
CA PHE A 109 -3.40 5.07 3.05
C PHE A 109 -4.87 5.44 3.25
N GLN A 110 -5.60 5.77 2.19
CA GLN A 110 -7.04 6.09 2.28
C GLN A 110 -7.84 4.90 2.84
N GLY A 111 -7.53 3.67 2.41
CA GLY A 111 -8.17 2.45 2.91
C GLY A 111 -7.96 2.24 4.41
N VAL A 112 -6.72 2.41 4.89
CA VAL A 112 -6.39 2.32 6.33
C VAL A 112 -7.16 3.38 7.14
N GLN A 113 -7.17 4.64 6.68
CA GLN A 113 -7.87 5.72 7.38
C GLN A 113 -9.40 5.48 7.41
N PHE A 114 -9.97 4.97 6.32
CA PHE A 114 -11.39 4.61 6.26
C PHE A 114 -11.73 3.50 7.27
N ALA A 115 -10.93 2.44 7.34
CA ALA A 115 -11.12 1.35 8.28
C ALA A 115 -11.10 1.83 9.74
N VAL A 116 -10.13 2.70 10.09
CA VAL A 116 -10.02 3.32 11.41
C VAL A 116 -11.25 4.18 11.74
N ALA A 117 -11.71 5.02 10.80
CA ALA A 117 -12.88 5.86 11.00
C ALA A 117 -14.15 5.04 11.25
N VAL A 118 -14.36 3.96 10.48
CA VAL A 118 -15.51 3.05 10.66
C VAL A 118 -15.43 2.31 12.01
N ALA A 119 -14.24 1.83 12.40
CA ALA A 119 -14.04 1.17 13.70
C ALA A 119 -14.30 2.14 14.87
N GLY A 120 -13.87 3.39 14.76
CA GLY A 120 -14.14 4.45 15.73
C GLY A 120 -15.64 4.75 15.87
N ALA A 121 -16.36 4.83 14.76
CA ALA A 121 -17.81 5.03 14.75
C ALA A 121 -18.57 3.87 15.43
N ARG A 122 -18.13 2.62 15.23
CA ARG A 122 -18.72 1.44 15.90
C ARG A 122 -18.50 1.40 17.41
N ARG A 123 -17.42 2.02 17.90
CA ARG A 123 -17.13 2.16 19.34
C ARG A 123 -17.96 3.24 20.03
N HIS A 124 -18.62 4.12 19.27
CA HIS A 124 -19.55 5.12 19.79
C HIS A 124 -20.97 4.87 19.25
N PRO A 125 -21.69 3.84 19.75
CA PRO A 125 -23.15 3.86 19.64
C PRO A 125 -23.64 5.05 20.48
N GLY A 126 -24.22 6.05 19.82
CA GLY A 126 -24.91 7.15 20.51
C GLY A 126 -25.92 6.60 21.52
N PRO A 127 -26.23 7.30 22.62
CA PRO A 127 -27.10 6.78 23.65
C PRO A 127 -28.48 6.45 23.07
N ALA A 128 -28.77 5.15 22.91
CA ALA A 128 -30.10 4.63 22.72
C ALA A 128 -30.86 4.73 24.05
N GLY A 129 -31.40 5.92 24.30
CA GLY A 129 -32.37 6.19 25.36
C GLY A 129 -33.56 6.91 24.74
N MET A 130 -34.39 6.17 24.00
CA MET A 130 -35.68 6.67 23.49
C MET A 130 -36.69 6.85 24.65
N PRO A 131 -37.71 7.71 24.46
CA PRO A 131 -38.48 8.36 25.52
C PRO A 131 -39.61 7.49 26.09
N GLY A 132 -39.99 7.75 27.35
CA GLY A 132 -41.16 7.16 28.02
C GLY A 132 -41.92 8.22 28.85
N PRO A 133 -43.24 8.03 29.08
CA PRO A 133 -44.22 9.12 29.06
C PRO A 133 -44.60 9.69 30.44
N ALA A 134 -45.38 10.77 30.38
CA ALA A 134 -45.93 11.59 31.45
C ALA A 134 -46.44 10.86 32.72
N ALA A 135 -46.21 11.51 33.87
CA ALA A 135 -47.09 11.44 35.03
C ALA A 135 -47.00 12.76 35.85
N LEU A 136 -48.02 13.61 35.73
CA LEU A 136 -48.55 14.39 36.87
C LEU A 136 -49.42 13.40 37.68
N PRO A 137 -49.52 13.39 39.03
CA PRO A 137 -49.92 14.55 39.85
C PRO A 137 -49.35 14.60 41.30
N GLY A 138 -49.72 15.65 42.04
CA GLY A 138 -49.52 15.82 43.48
C GLY A 138 -49.83 17.24 43.93
#